data_AF-A0A833WHF3-F1
#
_entry.id   AF-A0A833WHF3-F1
#
_cell.length_a   1.000
_cell.length_b   1.000
_cell.length_c   1.000
_cell.angle_alpha   90.00
_cell.angle_beta   90.00
_cell.angle_gamma   90.00
#
_symmetry.space_group_name_H-M   'P 1'
#
loop_
_entity.id
_entity.type
_entity.pdbx_description
1 polymer ?
#
loop_
_entity_poly.entity_id
_entity_poly.type
_entity_poly.pdbx_seq_one_letter_code
_entity_poly.pdbx_strand_id
1 'polypeptide(L)'
;MGVTKKPTEAVAAAVEASMAAASSRSCNEFAANKRGVFFLTFVSYVLFHASRKSFSAIKGEMGDEQWIHSELYSRDQQAEMYGLMDTLFMGFYALGLYISGILGDKHDLRRMIAGGMWATAAISSGWPANVAVMGRWFDQKERGAVLGVWSGNACLGNIVGTALVALMFALVDETVAWKLALVVAAGLVAFHGLIIHFFLYPDPKDVPYRHESLEEASQKWPSRKMTQTKLLLLLTRWRR
;
A
#
# COMPACT_ATOMS: atom_id res chain seq x y z
N MET A 1 -32.06 -30.67 34.09
CA MET A 1 -31.70 -29.45 34.85
C MET A 1 -31.15 -28.43 33.87
N GLY A 2 -32.04 -27.60 33.30
CA GLY A 2 -31.65 -26.52 32.38
C GLY A 2 -31.58 -25.22 33.17
N VAL A 3 -30.36 -24.73 33.44
CA VAL A 3 -30.15 -23.45 34.10
C VAL A 3 -30.53 -22.35 33.10
N THR A 4 -31.73 -21.81 33.22
CA THR A 4 -32.17 -20.63 32.48
C THR A 4 -31.32 -19.45 32.97
N LYS A 5 -30.40 -18.95 32.13
CA LYS A 5 -29.60 -17.75 32.43
C LYS A 5 -30.51 -16.61 32.90
N LYS A 6 -30.12 -15.91 33.97
CA LYS A 6 -30.90 -14.80 34.52
C LYS A 6 -31.07 -13.72 33.45
N PRO A 7 -32.26 -13.09 33.32
CA PRO A 7 -32.56 -12.11 32.26
C PRO A 7 -31.58 -10.93 32.20
N THR A 8 -30.94 -10.58 33.32
CA THR A 8 -29.89 -9.55 33.41
C THR A 8 -28.62 -9.90 32.63
N GLU A 9 -28.22 -11.16 32.59
CA GLU A 9 -27.01 -11.61 31.86
C GLU A 9 -27.25 -11.65 30.34
N ALA A 10 -28.48 -11.98 29.92
CA ALA A 10 -28.87 -11.95 28.51
C ALA A 10 -28.91 -10.52 27.95
N VAL A 11 -29.37 -9.56 28.75
CA VAL A 11 -29.37 -8.13 28.37
C VAL A 11 -27.95 -7.58 28.29
N ALA A 12 -27.07 -7.91 29.24
CA ALA A 12 -25.66 -7.50 29.21
C ALA A 12 -24.93 -8.03 27.97
N ALA A 13 -25.11 -9.32 27.65
CA ALA A 13 -24.53 -9.93 26.45
C ALA A 13 -25.06 -9.31 25.14
N ALA A 14 -26.34 -8.95 25.10
CA ALA A 14 -26.93 -8.27 23.95
C ALA A 14 -26.39 -6.84 23.76
N VAL A 15 -26.16 -6.12 24.86
CA VAL A 15 -25.55 -4.78 24.83
C VAL A 15 -24.10 -4.86 24.37
N GLU A 16 -23.30 -5.79 24.90
CA GLU A 16 -21.92 -6.01 24.43
C GLU A 16 -21.86 -6.39 22.95
N ALA A 17 -22.71 -7.31 22.51
CA ALA A 17 -22.78 -7.69 21.09
C ALA A 17 -23.18 -6.50 20.20
N SER A 18 -24.11 -5.66 20.66
CA SER A 18 -24.54 -4.46 19.92
C SER A 18 -23.45 -3.38 19.89
N MET A 19 -22.68 -3.20 20.97
CA MET A 19 -21.54 -2.28 21.01
C MET A 19 -20.39 -2.75 20.13
N ALA A 20 -20.07 -4.05 20.17
CA ALA A 20 -19.06 -4.65 19.29
C ALA A 20 -19.48 -4.54 17.81
N ALA A 21 -20.76 -4.77 17.49
CA ALA A 21 -21.30 -4.58 16.16
C ALA A 21 -21.26 -3.11 15.70
N ALA A 22 -21.56 -2.16 16.58
CA ALA A 22 -21.49 -0.73 16.29
C ALA A 22 -20.04 -0.27 16.03
N SER A 23 -19.08 -0.73 16.85
CA SER A 23 -17.65 -0.48 16.65
C SER A 23 -17.15 -1.06 15.33
N SER A 24 -17.55 -2.31 15.02
CA SER A 24 -17.20 -2.98 13.76
C SER A 24 -17.76 -2.23 12.55
N ARG A 25 -19.01 -1.74 12.61
CA ARG A 25 -19.61 -0.91 11.54
C ARG A 25 -18.84 0.38 11.32
N SER A 26 -18.48 1.09 12.39
CA SER A 26 -17.72 2.35 12.29
C SER A 26 -16.33 2.16 11.67
N CYS A 27 -15.61 1.10 12.04
CA CYS A 27 -14.32 0.77 11.43
C CYS A 27 -14.46 0.42 9.94
N ASN A 28 -15.48 -0.36 9.57
CA ASN A 28 -15.74 -0.74 8.20
C ASN A 28 -16.18 0.45 7.34
N GLU A 29 -16.99 1.37 7.87
CA GLU A 29 -17.38 2.61 7.18
C GLU A 29 -16.18 3.54 6.93
N PHE A 30 -15.28 3.65 7.91
CA PHE A 30 -14.05 4.40 7.75
C PHE A 30 -13.17 3.77 6.65
N ALA A 31 -12.97 2.46 6.70
CA ALA A 31 -12.15 1.71 5.74
C ALA A 31 -12.75 1.64 4.33
N ALA A 32 -14.08 1.71 4.21
CA ALA A 32 -14.85 1.70 2.97
C ALA A 32 -15.15 3.11 2.40
N ASN A 33 -14.34 4.11 2.76
CA ASN A 33 -14.42 5.47 2.23
C ASN A 33 -13.12 5.87 1.52
N LYS A 34 -13.20 6.83 0.57
CA LYS A 34 -12.06 7.39 -0.17
C LYS A 34 -10.89 7.75 0.76
N ARG A 35 -11.20 8.37 1.91
CA ARG A 35 -10.19 8.76 2.91
C ARG A 35 -9.54 7.55 3.58
N GLY A 36 -10.32 6.56 4.01
CA GLY A 36 -9.78 5.36 4.67
C GLY A 36 -8.90 4.54 3.74
N VAL A 37 -9.36 4.28 2.52
CA VAL A 37 -8.55 3.61 1.49
C VAL A 37 -7.26 4.37 1.20
N PHE A 38 -7.33 5.70 1.16
CA PHE A 38 -6.14 6.53 1.00
C PHE A 38 -5.13 6.29 2.13
N PHE A 39 -5.57 6.42 3.39
CA PHE A 39 -4.68 6.26 4.54
C PHE A 39 -4.15 4.84 4.68
N LEU A 40 -4.98 3.81 4.48
CA LEU A 40 -4.57 2.41 4.58
C LEU A 40 -3.45 2.06 3.59
N THR A 41 -3.61 2.48 2.34
CA THR A 41 -2.61 2.24 1.29
C THR A 41 -1.40 3.18 1.39
N PHE A 42 -1.57 4.40 1.94
CA PHE A 42 -0.48 5.32 2.23
C PHE A 42 0.43 4.77 3.34
N VAL A 43 -0.16 4.39 4.48
CA VAL A 43 0.57 3.83 5.62
C VAL A 43 1.25 2.53 5.24
N SER A 44 0.63 1.69 4.41
CA SER A 44 1.28 0.45 3.95
C SER A 44 2.60 0.74 3.23
N TYR A 45 2.61 1.78 2.41
CA TYR A 45 3.78 2.18 1.67
C TYR A 45 4.83 2.84 2.55
N VAL A 46 4.42 3.68 3.51
CA VAL A 46 5.31 4.23 4.53
C VAL A 46 6.02 3.10 5.28
N LEU A 47 5.28 2.08 5.74
CA LEU A 47 5.86 0.93 6.46
C LEU A 47 6.75 0.07 5.58
N PHE A 48 6.38 -0.15 4.32
CA PHE A 48 7.22 -0.87 3.35
C PHE A 48 8.55 -0.15 3.09
N HIS A 49 8.51 1.17 2.91
CA HIS A 49 9.72 1.98 2.72
C HIS A 49 10.54 2.09 4.02
N ALA A 50 9.88 2.21 5.17
CA ALA A 50 10.53 2.20 6.47
C ALA A 50 11.32 0.91 6.68
N SER A 51 10.70 -0.25 6.45
CA SER A 51 11.36 -1.56 6.54
C SER A 51 12.58 -1.66 5.62
N ARG A 52 12.45 -1.28 4.33
CA ARG A 52 13.60 -1.24 3.40
C ARG A 52 14.71 -0.30 3.86
N LYS A 53 14.36 0.88 4.39
CA LYS A 53 15.34 1.87 4.84
C LYS A 53 16.02 1.41 6.13
N SER A 54 15.29 0.80 7.07
CA SER A 54 15.84 0.20 8.27
C SER A 54 16.84 -0.91 7.93
N PHE A 55 16.51 -1.81 7.00
CA PHE A 55 17.44 -2.82 6.50
C PHE A 55 18.71 -2.19 5.92
N SER A 56 18.57 -1.14 5.10
CA SER A 56 19.72 -0.43 4.54
C SER A 56 20.62 0.22 5.59
N ALA A 57 20.05 0.70 6.71
CA ALA A 57 20.79 1.39 7.76
C ALA A 57 21.62 0.46 8.64
N ILE A 58 21.18 -0.79 8.82
CA ILE A 58 21.85 -1.77 9.70
C ILE A 58 22.82 -2.70 8.95
N LYS A 59 22.99 -2.53 7.63
CA LYS A 59 23.85 -3.42 6.82
C LYS A 59 25.27 -3.52 7.34
N GLY A 60 25.82 -2.43 7.88
CA GLY A 60 27.16 -2.42 8.47
C GLY A 60 27.26 -3.39 9.65
N GLU A 61 26.33 -3.26 10.60
CA GLU A 61 26.24 -4.09 11.82
C GLU A 61 26.03 -5.57 11.52
N MET A 62 25.17 -5.85 10.55
CA MET A 62 24.94 -7.22 10.08
C MET A 62 26.24 -7.83 9.51
N GLY A 63 27.03 -7.05 8.79
CA GLY A 63 28.30 -7.49 8.22
C GLY A 63 29.37 -7.85 9.25
N ASP A 64 29.24 -7.42 10.51
CA ASP A 64 30.20 -7.73 11.56
C ASP A 64 29.94 -9.07 12.27
N GLU A 65 28.76 -9.66 12.08
CA GLU A 65 28.32 -10.88 12.76
C GLU A 65 29.08 -12.14 12.34
N GLN A 66 29.37 -13.00 13.32
CA GLN A 66 30.29 -14.12 13.12
C GLN A 66 29.82 -15.17 12.09
N TRP A 67 28.51 -15.35 11.99
CA TRP A 67 27.85 -16.35 11.15
C TRP A 67 27.65 -15.92 9.69
N ILE A 68 27.83 -14.62 9.39
CA ILE A 68 27.82 -14.11 8.00
C ILE A 68 29.21 -14.26 7.37
N HIS A 69 30.25 -14.45 8.19
CA HIS A 69 31.60 -14.71 7.67
C HIS A 69 31.65 -16.08 7.02
N SER A 70 32.27 -16.12 5.84
CA SER A 70 32.58 -17.39 5.19
C SER A 70 33.84 -17.99 5.81
N GLU A 71 33.83 -19.28 6.15
CA GLU A 71 35.07 -19.98 6.53
C GLU A 71 36.07 -20.07 5.37
N LEU A 72 35.62 -19.85 4.13
CA LEU A 72 36.41 -19.96 2.90
C LEU A 72 37.12 -18.67 2.51
N TYR A 73 36.73 -17.51 3.04
CA TYR A 73 37.26 -16.20 2.65
C TYR A 73 37.63 -15.37 3.88
N SER A 74 38.78 -14.70 3.86
CA SER A 74 39.14 -13.75 4.93
C SER A 74 38.22 -12.51 4.89
N ARG A 75 38.12 -11.78 6.02
CA ARG A 75 37.28 -10.56 6.12
C ARG A 75 37.54 -9.58 4.98
N ASP A 76 38.79 -9.38 4.61
CA ASP A 76 39.20 -8.46 3.54
C ASP A 76 38.70 -8.95 2.16
N GLN A 77 38.78 -10.26 1.89
CA GLN A 77 38.29 -10.86 0.65
C GLN A 77 36.75 -10.80 0.54
N GLN A 78 36.05 -10.99 1.65
CA GLN A 78 34.59 -10.95 1.67
C GLN A 78 34.07 -9.51 1.47
N ALA A 79 34.72 -8.52 2.08
CA ALA A 79 34.43 -7.10 1.83
C ALA A 79 34.71 -6.71 0.36
N GLU A 80 35.81 -7.20 -0.22
CA GLU A 80 36.13 -7.00 -1.64
C GLU A 80 35.08 -7.65 -2.56
N MET A 81 34.59 -8.85 -2.24
CA MET A 81 33.53 -9.52 -2.99
C MET A 81 32.21 -8.74 -2.98
N TYR A 82 31.81 -8.18 -1.83
CA TYR A 82 30.61 -7.33 -1.75
C TYR A 82 30.78 -6.04 -2.55
N GLY A 83 31.95 -5.39 -2.46
CA GLY A 83 32.28 -4.22 -3.27
C GLY A 83 32.29 -4.53 -4.77
N LEU A 84 32.81 -5.68 -5.17
CA LEU A 84 32.81 -6.14 -6.56
C LEU A 84 31.39 -6.43 -7.05
N MET A 85 30.54 -7.06 -6.23
CA MET A 85 29.15 -7.32 -6.57
C MET A 85 28.38 -6.02 -6.84
N ASP A 86 28.54 -5.01 -5.98
CA ASP A 86 27.91 -3.70 -6.15
C ASP A 86 28.45 -2.98 -7.40
N THR A 87 29.75 -3.10 -7.67
CA THR A 87 30.39 -2.56 -8.88
C THR A 87 29.86 -3.22 -10.14
N LEU A 88 29.74 -4.56 -10.15
CA LEU A 88 29.18 -5.33 -11.26
C LEU A 88 27.71 -4.97 -11.47
N PHE A 89 26.93 -4.87 -10.40
CA PHE A 89 25.54 -4.43 -10.47
C PHE A 89 25.41 -3.05 -11.12
N MET A 90 26.20 -2.07 -10.68
CA MET A 90 26.22 -0.73 -11.29
C MET A 90 26.71 -0.77 -12.74
N GLY A 91 27.67 -1.63 -13.07
CA GLY A 91 28.15 -1.86 -14.43
C GLY A 91 27.07 -2.38 -15.36
N PHE A 92 26.34 -3.42 -14.96
CA PHE A 92 25.20 -3.94 -15.71
C PHE A 92 24.07 -2.92 -15.81
N TYR A 93 23.81 -2.14 -14.76
CA TYR A 93 22.83 -1.07 -14.78
C TYR A 93 23.19 0.03 -15.79
N ALA A 94 24.46 0.48 -15.79
CA ALA A 94 24.95 1.46 -16.76
C ALA A 94 24.86 0.94 -18.20
N LEU A 95 25.25 -0.32 -18.44
CA LEU A 95 25.09 -0.97 -19.75
C LEU A 95 23.61 -1.05 -20.16
N GLY A 96 22.72 -1.41 -19.23
CA GLY A 96 21.29 -1.46 -19.44
C GLY A 96 20.70 -0.09 -19.82
N LEU A 97 21.11 0.99 -19.14
CA LEU A 97 20.71 2.35 -19.48
C LEU A 97 21.21 2.77 -20.86
N TYR A 98 22.45 2.43 -21.20
CA TYR A 98 23.03 2.73 -22.51
C TYR A 98 22.27 2.02 -23.65
N ILE A 99 22.03 0.72 -23.51
CA ILE A 99 21.24 -0.07 -24.48
C ILE A 99 19.81 0.47 -24.56
N SER A 100 19.19 0.78 -23.42
CA SER A 100 17.85 1.36 -23.37
C SER A 100 17.79 2.72 -24.07
N GLY A 101 18.84 3.54 -24.01
CA GLY A 101 18.94 4.81 -24.73
C GLY A 101 18.91 4.58 -26.25
N ILE A 102 19.76 3.68 -26.75
CA ILE A 102 19.81 3.32 -28.18
C ILE A 102 18.47 2.74 -28.66
N LEU A 103 17.82 1.91 -27.84
CA LEU A 103 16.51 1.35 -28.14
C LEU A 103 15.42 2.42 -28.12
N GLY A 104 15.52 3.41 -27.24
CA GLY A 104 14.61 4.54 -27.12
C GLY A 104 14.57 5.42 -28.36
N ASP A 105 15.70 5.58 -29.04
CA ASP A 105 15.75 6.35 -30.31
C ASP A 105 15.14 5.57 -31.49
N LYS A 106 15.02 4.24 -31.39
CA LYS A 106 14.58 3.36 -32.49
C LYS A 106 13.14 2.86 -32.37
N HIS A 107 12.55 2.88 -31.16
CA HIS A 107 11.21 2.35 -30.88
C HIS A 107 10.27 3.42 -30.37
N ASP A 108 8.96 3.21 -30.55
CA ASP A 108 7.94 4.07 -29.93
C ASP A 108 8.17 4.14 -28.41
N LEU A 109 8.53 5.33 -27.91
CA LEU A 109 8.75 5.59 -26.47
C LEU A 109 7.59 5.09 -25.62
N ARG A 110 6.34 5.21 -26.13
CA ARG A 110 5.14 4.73 -25.44
C ARG A 110 5.16 3.23 -25.17
N ARG A 111 5.59 2.42 -26.15
CA ARG A 111 5.70 0.95 -26.00
C ARG A 111 6.88 0.57 -25.13
N MET A 112 7.99 1.29 -25.24
CA MET A 112 9.18 1.07 -24.42
C MET A 112 8.91 1.34 -22.94
N ILE A 113 8.30 2.49 -22.62
CA ILE A 113 7.91 2.85 -21.25
C ILE A 113 6.88 1.85 -20.73
N ALA A 114 5.85 1.52 -21.52
CA ALA A 114 4.85 0.53 -21.11
C ALA A 114 5.51 -0.84 -20.82
N GLY A 115 6.39 -1.33 -21.69
CA GLY A 115 7.11 -2.58 -21.51
C GLY A 115 7.98 -2.59 -20.25
N GLY A 116 8.72 -1.50 -19.99
CA GLY A 116 9.49 -1.33 -18.76
C GLY A 116 8.63 -1.30 -17.49
N MET A 117 7.46 -0.65 -17.56
CA MET A 117 6.47 -0.65 -16.48
C MET A 117 5.88 -2.05 -16.25
N TRP A 118 5.62 -2.82 -17.31
CA TRP A 118 5.14 -4.21 -17.18
C TRP A 118 6.20 -5.13 -16.58
N ALA A 119 7.46 -5.02 -17.00
CA ALA A 119 8.56 -5.81 -16.45
C ALA A 119 8.82 -5.50 -14.97
N THR A 120 8.84 -4.22 -14.60
CA THR A 120 8.99 -3.81 -13.19
C THR A 120 7.77 -4.16 -12.35
N ALA A 121 6.55 -4.08 -12.91
CA ALA A 121 5.33 -4.53 -12.26
C ALA A 121 5.33 -6.03 -11.98
N ALA A 122 5.84 -6.85 -12.91
CA ALA A 122 5.93 -8.30 -12.72
C ALA A 122 6.87 -8.67 -11.55
N ILE A 123 7.95 -7.89 -11.36
CA ILE A 123 8.92 -8.11 -10.28
C ILE A 123 8.48 -7.45 -8.96
N SER A 124 7.73 -6.34 -9.01
CA SER A 124 7.37 -5.49 -7.86
C SER A 124 5.85 -5.34 -7.68
N SER A 125 5.10 -6.42 -7.81
CA SER A 125 3.63 -6.46 -7.95
C SER A 125 2.82 -5.70 -6.88
N GLY A 126 3.39 -5.45 -5.70
CA GLY A 126 2.75 -4.67 -4.63
C GLY A 126 2.49 -3.19 -4.99
N TRP A 127 3.36 -2.55 -5.78
CA TRP A 127 3.21 -1.13 -6.13
C TRP A 127 2.12 -0.84 -7.15
N PRO A 128 2.07 -1.55 -8.29
CA PRO A 128 0.97 -1.40 -9.24
C PRO A 128 -0.39 -1.72 -8.62
N ALA A 129 -0.47 -2.68 -7.69
CA ALA A 129 -1.73 -3.04 -7.03
C ALA A 129 -2.32 -1.88 -6.22
N ASN A 130 -1.52 -1.21 -5.39
CA ASN A 130 -1.99 -0.05 -4.61
C ASN A 130 -2.37 1.14 -5.50
N VAL A 131 -1.58 1.42 -6.54
CA VAL A 131 -1.91 2.47 -7.51
C VAL A 131 -3.21 2.14 -8.26
N ALA A 132 -3.45 0.86 -8.57
CA ALA A 132 -4.70 0.41 -9.19
C ALA A 132 -5.91 0.61 -8.25
N VAL A 133 -5.78 0.28 -6.96
CA VAL A 133 -6.83 0.54 -5.96
C VAL A 133 -7.14 2.04 -5.90
N MET A 134 -6.13 2.90 -5.81
CA MET A 134 -6.32 4.35 -5.84
C MET A 134 -6.98 4.83 -7.14
N GLY A 135 -6.61 4.23 -8.28
CA GLY A 135 -7.22 4.51 -9.58
C GLY A 135 -8.71 4.16 -9.63
N ARG A 136 -9.15 3.13 -8.91
CA ARG A 136 -10.56 2.74 -8.81
C ARG A 136 -11.35 3.65 -7.87
N TRP A 137 -10.75 4.09 -6.78
CA TRP A 137 -11.42 4.88 -5.75
C TRP A 137 -11.47 6.39 -6.04
N PHE A 138 -10.52 6.94 -6.80
CA PHE A 138 -10.42 8.37 -7.08
C PHE A 138 -10.69 8.72 -8.55
N ASP A 139 -11.50 9.74 -8.76
CA ASP A 139 -11.93 10.21 -10.07
C ASP A 139 -10.81 10.96 -10.80
N GLN A 140 -10.83 10.95 -12.13
CA GLN A 140 -9.78 11.56 -12.97
C GLN A 140 -9.48 13.03 -12.63
N LYS A 141 -10.50 13.79 -12.20
CA LYS A 141 -10.40 15.23 -11.85
C LYS A 141 -9.51 15.52 -10.65
N GLU A 142 -9.40 14.59 -9.70
CA GLU A 142 -8.67 14.78 -8.42
C GLU A 142 -7.51 13.79 -8.27
N ARG A 143 -7.49 12.72 -9.07
CA ARG A 143 -6.51 11.63 -8.99
C ARG A 143 -5.07 12.10 -9.06
N GLY A 144 -4.74 13.08 -9.90
CA GLY A 144 -3.37 13.58 -10.03
C GLY A 144 -2.83 14.20 -8.73
N ALA A 145 -3.62 15.07 -8.10
CA ALA A 145 -3.25 15.69 -6.83
C ALA A 145 -3.19 14.65 -5.69
N VAL A 146 -4.17 13.74 -5.64
CA VAL A 146 -4.21 12.68 -4.63
C VAL A 146 -3.01 11.74 -4.76
N LEU A 147 -2.67 11.28 -5.97
CA LEU A 147 -1.49 10.44 -6.19
C LEU A 147 -0.18 11.19 -5.93
N GLY A 148 -0.15 12.50 -6.18
CA GLY A 148 1.00 13.36 -5.85
C GLY A 148 1.25 13.46 -4.34
N VAL A 149 0.21 13.65 -3.54
CA VAL A 149 0.34 13.60 -2.07
C VAL A 149 0.66 12.19 -1.61
N TRP A 150 0.01 11.19 -2.21
CA TRP A 150 0.22 9.79 -1.86
C TRP A 150 1.67 9.38 -2.06
N SER A 151 2.33 9.79 -3.16
CA SER A 151 3.73 9.42 -3.47
C SER A 151 4.75 9.93 -2.43
N GLY A 152 4.39 10.92 -1.62
CA GLY A 152 5.17 11.37 -0.46
C GLY A 152 5.39 10.28 0.60
N ASN A 153 4.64 9.17 0.52
CA ASN A 153 4.79 8.00 1.38
C ASN A 153 6.24 7.48 1.43
N ALA A 154 6.98 7.57 0.32
CA ALA A 154 8.33 7.02 0.21
C ALA A 154 9.32 7.81 1.07
N CYS A 155 9.25 9.14 0.99
CA CYS A 155 10.07 10.04 1.79
C CYS A 155 9.75 9.88 3.28
N LEU A 156 8.47 9.85 3.63
CA LEU A 156 8.05 9.66 5.02
C LEU A 156 8.49 8.30 5.56
N GLY A 157 8.33 7.23 4.78
CA GLY A 157 8.80 5.90 5.12
C GLY A 157 10.31 5.86 5.37
N ASN A 158 11.11 6.52 4.54
CA ASN A 158 12.54 6.60 4.76
C ASN A 158 12.90 7.30 6.10
N ILE A 159 12.21 8.39 6.44
CA ILE A 159 12.39 9.10 7.71
C ILE A 159 12.03 8.18 8.88
N VAL A 160 10.86 7.55 8.82
CA VAL A 160 10.37 6.63 9.86
C VAL A 160 11.32 5.44 10.02
N GLY A 161 11.82 4.86 8.94
CA GLY A 161 12.75 3.73 8.98
C GLY A 161 14.10 4.08 9.60
N THR A 162 14.64 5.27 9.28
CA THR A 162 15.87 5.77 9.93
C THR A 162 15.64 6.09 11.40
N ALA A 163 14.52 6.74 11.74
CA ALA A 163 14.18 7.05 13.13
C ALA A 163 13.97 5.77 13.96
N LEU A 164 13.35 4.74 13.40
CA LEU A 164 13.16 3.44 14.05
C LEU A 164 14.51 2.82 14.43
N VAL A 165 15.47 2.77 13.50
CA VAL A 165 16.79 2.21 13.78
C VAL A 165 17.51 3.05 14.82
N ALA A 166 17.54 4.37 14.67
CA ALA A 166 18.17 5.27 15.65
C ALA A 166 17.58 5.09 17.05
N LEU A 167 16.25 4.92 17.16
CA LEU A 167 15.59 4.68 18.44
C LEU A 167 15.98 3.33 19.04
N MET A 168 16.09 2.26 18.25
CA MET A 168 16.50 0.95 18.78
C MET A 168 17.93 0.99 19.32
N PHE A 169 18.84 1.69 18.65
CA PHE A 169 20.22 1.91 19.12
C PHE A 169 20.31 2.81 20.35
N ALA A 170 19.36 3.72 20.54
CA ALA A 170 19.31 4.58 21.73
C ALA A 170 18.74 3.86 22.98
N LEU A 171 17.93 2.82 22.79
CA LEU A 171 17.20 2.16 23.88
C LEU A 171 17.79 0.81 24.30
N VAL A 172 18.59 0.18 23.45
CA VAL A 172 19.09 -1.20 23.63
C VAL A 172 20.56 -1.25 23.25
N ASP A 173 21.29 -2.21 23.84
CA ASP A 173 22.68 -2.49 23.49
C ASP A 173 22.86 -2.74 21.98
N GLU A 174 23.94 -2.22 21.41
CA GLU A 174 24.23 -2.22 19.96
C GLU A 174 24.19 -3.64 19.36
N THR A 175 24.63 -4.65 20.12
CA THR A 175 24.67 -6.07 19.72
C THR A 175 23.28 -6.69 19.48
N VAL A 176 22.24 -6.11 20.07
CA VAL A 176 20.84 -6.57 19.97
C VAL A 176 19.97 -5.55 19.23
N ALA A 177 20.31 -4.27 19.27
CA ALA A 177 19.55 -3.16 18.72
C ALA A 177 19.19 -3.37 17.24
N TRP A 178 20.15 -3.76 16.40
CA TRP A 178 19.91 -3.97 14.96
C TRP A 178 18.99 -5.17 14.69
N LYS A 179 19.12 -6.24 15.47
CA LYS A 179 18.27 -7.44 15.40
C LYS A 179 16.84 -7.07 15.75
N LEU A 180 16.67 -6.32 16.84
CA LEU A 180 15.37 -5.86 17.30
C LEU A 180 14.74 -4.89 16.29
N ALA A 181 15.52 -3.98 15.70
CA ALA A 181 15.04 -3.07 14.67
C ALA A 181 14.44 -3.82 13.46
N LEU A 182 15.05 -4.93 13.04
CA LEU A 182 14.49 -5.80 12.00
C LEU A 182 13.20 -6.48 12.43
N VAL A 183 13.19 -7.07 13.62
CA VAL A 183 12.01 -7.77 14.14
C VAL A 183 10.83 -6.81 14.27
N VAL A 184 11.06 -5.60 14.80
CA VAL A 184 10.04 -4.56 14.93
C VAL A 184 9.57 -4.10 13.55
N ALA A 185 10.48 -3.81 12.61
CA ALA A 185 10.11 -3.40 11.26
C ALA A 185 9.27 -4.47 10.53
N ALA A 186 9.69 -5.74 10.62
CA ALA A 186 8.96 -6.87 10.05
C ALA A 186 7.58 -7.06 10.70
N GLY A 187 7.51 -6.96 12.03
CA GLY A 187 6.27 -7.04 12.79
C GLY A 187 5.27 -5.95 12.41
N LEU A 188 5.72 -4.71 12.24
CA LEU A 188 4.89 -3.59 11.80
C LEU A 188 4.34 -3.81 10.38
N VAL A 189 5.18 -4.29 9.45
CA VAL A 189 4.75 -4.60 8.08
C VAL A 189 3.75 -5.77 8.07
N ALA A 190 4.01 -6.84 8.81
CA ALA A 190 3.13 -8.00 8.89
C ALA A 190 1.77 -7.62 9.51
N PHE A 191 1.79 -6.87 10.62
CA PHE A 191 0.58 -6.38 11.29
C PHE A 191 -0.26 -5.50 10.35
N HIS A 192 0.37 -4.57 9.64
CA HIS A 192 -0.35 -3.74 8.68
C HIS A 192 -0.83 -4.54 7.45
N GLY A 193 -0.11 -5.58 7.05
CA GLY A 193 -0.55 -6.55 6.05
C GLY A 193 -1.87 -7.22 6.45
N LEU A 194 -2.02 -7.59 7.73
CA LEU A 194 -3.28 -8.12 8.27
C LEU A 194 -4.38 -7.06 8.24
N ILE A 195 -4.08 -5.81 8.61
CA ILE A 195 -5.04 -4.70 8.52
C ILE A 195 -5.54 -4.55 7.08
N ILE A 196 -4.65 -4.54 6.08
CA ILE A 196 -5.05 -4.47 4.67
C ILE A 196 -5.93 -5.67 4.29
N HIS A 197 -5.54 -6.88 4.69
CA HIS A 197 -6.28 -8.09 4.35
C HIS A 197 -7.73 -8.05 4.84
N PHE A 198 -7.98 -7.52 6.04
CA PHE A 198 -9.33 -7.51 6.63
C PHE A 198 -10.13 -6.23 6.34
N PHE A 199 -9.48 -5.07 6.16
CA PHE A 199 -10.17 -3.78 6.11
C PHE A 199 -10.10 -3.08 4.76
N LEU A 200 -9.14 -3.40 3.88
CA LEU A 200 -9.03 -2.72 2.59
C LEU A 200 -10.08 -3.25 1.60
N TYR A 201 -10.98 -2.38 1.16
CA TYR A 201 -11.89 -2.67 0.05
C TYR A 201 -11.21 -2.29 -1.29
N PRO A 202 -10.84 -3.26 -2.15
CA PRO A 202 -10.08 -2.96 -3.37
C PRO A 202 -10.88 -2.19 -4.43
N ASP A 203 -12.20 -2.39 -4.48
CA ASP A 203 -13.12 -1.69 -5.37
C ASP A 203 -14.25 -1.02 -4.57
N PRO A 204 -14.62 0.23 -4.86
CA PRO A 204 -15.76 0.88 -4.23
C PRO A 204 -17.10 0.16 -4.47
N LYS A 205 -17.18 -0.71 -5.50
CA LYS A 205 -18.33 -1.59 -5.74
C LYS A 205 -18.46 -2.73 -4.75
N ASP A 206 -17.43 -3.04 -3.98
CA ASP A 206 -17.50 -4.13 -2.99
C ASP A 206 -18.07 -3.65 -1.65
N VAL A 207 -18.45 -2.36 -1.56
CA VAL A 207 -18.96 -1.71 -0.34
C VAL A 207 -20.46 -1.94 -0.18
N PRO A 208 -20.93 -2.73 0.82
CA PRO A 208 -22.34 -3.15 0.91
C PRO A 208 -23.34 -1.99 1.06
N TYR A 209 -23.11 -1.08 2.00
CA TYR A 209 -24.05 0.02 2.32
C TYR A 209 -24.14 1.08 1.21
N ARG A 210 -23.12 1.19 0.35
CA ARG A 210 -23.17 2.10 -0.80
C ARG A 210 -24.24 1.65 -1.79
N HIS A 211 -24.40 0.34 -1.99
CA HIS A 211 -25.45 -0.19 -2.86
C HIS A 211 -26.84 0.03 -2.29
N GLU A 212 -27.04 -0.15 -0.98
CA GLU A 212 -28.31 0.20 -0.32
C GLU A 212 -28.69 1.66 -0.60
N SER A 213 -27.74 2.60 -0.46
CA SER A 213 -27.99 4.01 -0.76
C SER A 213 -28.27 4.32 -2.24
N LEU A 214 -27.66 3.57 -3.16
CA LEU A 214 -27.87 3.72 -4.60
C LEU A 214 -29.19 3.10 -5.05
N GLU A 215 -29.60 1.97 -4.45
CA GLU A 215 -30.90 1.36 -4.66
C GLU A 215 -32.01 2.27 -4.11
N GLU A 216 -31.86 2.79 -2.89
CA GLU A 216 -32.77 3.79 -2.33
C GLU A 216 -32.85 5.04 -3.21
N ALA A 217 -31.71 5.57 -3.67
CA ALA A 217 -31.68 6.72 -4.57
C ALA A 217 -32.31 6.43 -5.95
N SER A 218 -32.08 5.24 -6.51
CA SER A 218 -32.69 4.77 -7.77
C SER A 218 -34.20 4.58 -7.63
N GLN A 219 -34.65 4.08 -6.48
CA GLN A 219 -36.06 3.91 -6.15
C GLN A 219 -36.75 5.26 -5.92
N LYS A 220 -36.04 6.24 -5.33
CA LYS A 220 -36.52 7.60 -5.07
C LYS A 220 -36.46 8.51 -6.30
N TRP A 221 -35.54 8.24 -7.23
CA TRP A 221 -35.46 8.86 -8.54
C TRP A 221 -35.91 7.84 -9.60
N PRO A 222 -37.23 7.59 -9.74
CA PRO A 222 -37.70 6.78 -10.85
C PRO A 222 -37.24 7.50 -12.10
N SER A 223 -36.27 6.91 -12.79
CA SER A 223 -35.71 7.40 -14.04
C SER A 223 -36.84 7.99 -14.86
N ARG A 224 -36.90 9.33 -14.93
CA ARG A 224 -37.79 10.01 -15.87
C ARG A 224 -37.36 9.46 -17.21
N LYS A 225 -38.09 8.47 -17.73
CA LYS A 225 -38.01 8.08 -19.13
C LYS A 225 -38.32 9.37 -19.88
N MET A 226 -37.27 10.11 -20.22
CA MET A 226 -37.37 11.15 -21.20
C MET A 226 -37.59 10.36 -22.48
N THR A 227 -38.86 10.13 -22.79
CA THR A 227 -39.27 9.55 -24.06
C THR A 227 -38.49 10.26 -25.15
N GLN A 228 -37.97 9.52 -26.14
CA GLN A 228 -37.15 10.04 -27.24
C GLN A 228 -37.72 11.35 -27.82
N THR A 229 -39.05 11.50 -27.79
CA THR A 229 -39.82 12.71 -28.13
C THR A 229 -39.44 13.96 -27.31
N LYS A 230 -39.22 13.87 -25.99
CA LYS A 230 -38.78 15.00 -25.14
C LYS A 230 -37.32 15.37 -25.36
N LEU A 231 -36.45 14.38 -25.63
CA LEU A 231 -35.05 14.63 -25.98
C LEU A 231 -34.95 15.34 -27.34
N LEU A 232 -35.73 14.89 -28.34
CA LEU A 232 -35.84 15.53 -29.65
C LEU A 232 -36.44 16.95 -29.57
N LEU A 233 -37.44 17.17 -28.71
CA LEU A 233 -38.00 18.51 -28.49
C LEU A 233 -37.01 19.46 -27.81
N LEU A 234 -36.17 18.97 -26.89
CA LEU A 234 -35.14 19.80 -26.25
C LEU A 234 -33.99 20.11 -27.22
N LEU A 235 -33.57 19.14 -28.03
CA LEU A 235 -32.52 19.33 -29.04
C LEU A 235 -32.97 20.26 -30.19
N THR A 236 -34.25 20.25 -30.55
CA THR A 236 -34.82 21.21 -31.54
C THR A 236 -35.04 22.60 -30.98
N ARG A 237 -35.25 22.73 -29.66
CA ARG A 237 -35.39 24.04 -29.00
C ARG A 237 -34.05 24.73 -28.73
N TRP A 238 -32.94 23.98 -28.72
CA TRP A 238 -31.58 24.52 -28.59
C TRP A 238 -30.93 24.89 -29.93
N ARG A 239 -31.60 24.59 -31.06
CA ARG A 239 -31.12 24.88 -32.42
C ARG A 239 -31.86 26.04 -33.08
N ARG A 240 -32.54 26.88 -32.29
CA ARG A 240 -33.15 28.15 -32.70
C ARG A 240 -32.56 29.29 -31.90
#